data_AF-A0A348VAA6-F1
#
_entry.id   AF-A0A348VAA6-F1
#
_cell.length_a   1.000
_cell.length_b   1.000
_cell.length_c   1.000
_cell.angle_alpha   90.00
_cell.angle_beta   90.00
_cell.angle_gamma   90.00
#
_symmetry.space_group_name_H-M   'P 1'
#
loop_
_entity.id
_entity.type
_entity.pdbx_description
1 polymer ?
#
loop_
_entity_poly.entity_id
_entity_poly.type
_entity_poly.pdbx_seq_one_letter_code
_entity_poly.pdbx_strand_id
1 'polypeptide(L)'
;MKDASVSRFTNNAFYDNGRPIYFDAFYQLDPSNLFHNPEKPAMINSHNGIYLNLNTGGSGLSVNWNNTEVPYVSEYVSVMQVHPTATIHIKPNVIVKFAHPGGGIQSYKGNVHVDPTAILTSYKDDERGGDTNGDGSTTVPATGDWKGFRYTDGGTIAYWITGTNILYAGNE
;
A
#
# COMPACT_ATOMS: atom_id res chain seq x y z
N MET A 1 12.07 -3.98 8.63
CA MET A 1 13.40 -3.64 8.07
C MET A 1 13.43 -2.16 7.73
N LYS A 2 14.58 -1.50 7.84
CA LYS A 2 14.67 -0.02 7.84
C LYS A 2 15.52 0.57 6.70
N ASP A 3 16.47 -0.17 6.14
CA ASP A 3 17.41 0.34 5.13
C ASP A 3 17.76 -0.74 4.10
N ALA A 4 17.40 -0.49 2.83
CA ALA A 4 17.63 -1.41 1.72
C ALA A 4 19.09 -1.41 1.21
N SER A 5 19.93 -0.46 1.62
CA SER A 5 21.36 -0.48 1.34
C SER A 5 22.13 -1.44 2.25
N VAL A 6 21.57 -1.73 3.43
CA VAL A 6 22.17 -2.60 4.44
C VAL A 6 21.55 -3.99 4.41
N SER A 7 20.22 -4.08 4.39
CA SER A 7 19.49 -5.33 4.31
C SER A 7 18.81 -5.42 2.95
N ARG A 8 19.29 -6.32 2.09
CA ARG A 8 18.71 -6.55 0.77
C ARG A 8 17.90 -7.84 0.79
N PHE A 9 16.62 -7.72 0.49
CA PHE A 9 15.74 -8.87 0.28
C PHE A 9 15.51 -9.01 -1.21
N THR A 10 16.19 -9.96 -1.85
CA THR A 10 16.15 -10.19 -3.30
C THR A 10 16.01 -11.67 -3.57
N ASN A 11 15.28 -12.05 -4.63
CA ASN A 11 15.12 -13.43 -5.07
C ASN A 11 14.57 -14.41 -4.00
N ASN A 12 13.65 -13.94 -3.16
CA ASN A 12 12.92 -14.81 -2.21
C ASN A 12 11.54 -15.15 -2.78
N ALA A 13 10.96 -16.27 -2.33
CA ALA A 13 9.56 -16.61 -2.62
C ALA A 13 8.80 -16.83 -1.32
N PHE A 14 7.70 -16.09 -1.14
CA PHE A 14 6.81 -16.20 0.01
C PHE A 14 5.49 -16.83 -0.43
N TYR A 15 5.21 -18.04 0.04
CA TYR A 15 4.00 -18.77 -0.28
C TYR A 15 3.59 -19.65 0.90
N ASP A 16 2.30 -20.02 0.97
CA ASP A 16 1.75 -20.84 2.05
C ASP A 16 1.95 -20.22 3.45
N ASN A 17 2.11 -18.89 3.52
CA ASN A 17 2.13 -18.16 4.78
C ASN A 17 0.74 -17.64 5.12
N GLY A 18 0.53 -17.36 6.41
CA GLY A 18 -0.58 -16.52 6.87
C GLY A 18 -0.49 -15.14 6.22
N ARG A 19 0.48 -14.34 6.70
CA ARG A 19 0.89 -13.06 6.13
C ARG A 19 2.36 -13.15 5.76
N PRO A 20 2.74 -12.90 4.50
CA PRO A 20 4.10 -13.19 4.05
C PRO A 20 5.12 -12.21 4.61
N ILE A 21 4.77 -10.92 4.74
CA ILE A 21 5.76 -9.92 5.08
C ILE A 21 5.21 -8.61 5.65
N TYR A 22 5.98 -7.97 6.53
CA TYR A 22 5.69 -6.67 7.11
C TYR A 22 6.95 -5.78 7.12
N PHE A 23 6.92 -4.62 6.46
CA PHE A 23 8.09 -3.72 6.34
C PHE A 23 7.75 -2.25 6.57
N ASP A 24 8.77 -1.45 6.86
CA ASP A 24 8.63 0.01 6.90
C ASP A 24 8.20 0.54 5.52
N ALA A 25 7.26 1.49 5.50
CA ALA A 25 6.73 2.11 4.28
C ALA A 25 7.80 2.67 3.35
N PHE A 26 8.96 3.07 3.91
CA PHE A 26 10.08 3.66 3.20
C PHE A 26 11.24 2.68 2.98
N TYR A 27 11.04 1.40 3.23
CA TYR A 27 11.96 0.37 2.81
C TYR A 27 11.72 0.02 1.32
N GLN A 28 12.75 0.19 0.48
CA GLN A 28 12.69 -0.19 -0.93
C GLN A 28 12.74 -1.72 -1.07
N LEU A 29 11.56 -2.34 -1.20
CA LEU A 29 11.48 -3.76 -1.54
C LEU A 29 11.96 -3.98 -2.98
N ASP A 30 12.78 -5.01 -3.17
CA ASP A 30 13.25 -5.40 -4.49
C ASP A 30 12.16 -6.19 -5.22
N PRO A 31 11.87 -5.87 -6.50
CA PRO A 31 10.81 -6.53 -7.27
C PRO A 31 11.13 -7.97 -7.66
N SER A 32 12.35 -8.46 -7.40
CA SER A 32 12.72 -9.87 -7.64
C SER A 32 12.10 -10.88 -6.66
N ASN A 33 11.46 -10.42 -5.59
CA ASN A 33 10.78 -11.31 -4.66
C ASN A 33 9.39 -11.70 -5.19
N LEU A 34 9.03 -12.97 -4.99
CA LEU A 34 7.77 -13.57 -5.40
C LEU A 34 6.86 -13.79 -4.18
N PHE A 35 5.55 -13.69 -4.41
CA PHE A 35 4.48 -13.89 -3.41
C PHE A 35 3.58 -15.10 -3.76
N HIS A 36 4.12 -16.02 -4.56
CA HIS A 36 3.58 -17.33 -4.87
C HIS A 36 4.71 -18.37 -4.89
N ASN A 37 4.33 -19.66 -4.88
CA ASN A 37 5.28 -20.75 -5.05
C ASN A 37 5.74 -20.82 -6.52
N PRO A 38 7.05 -20.68 -6.83
CA PRO A 38 7.56 -20.68 -8.20
C PRO A 38 7.27 -21.98 -8.97
N GLU A 39 7.17 -23.12 -8.27
CA GLU A 39 6.88 -24.43 -8.84
C GLU A 39 5.36 -24.72 -8.91
N LYS A 40 4.56 -23.99 -8.12
CA LYS A 40 3.09 -24.13 -8.06
C LYS A 40 2.42 -22.77 -7.88
N PRO A 41 2.27 -21.95 -8.94
CA PRO A 41 1.81 -20.56 -8.82
C PRO A 41 0.44 -20.34 -8.15
N ALA A 42 -0.41 -21.36 -8.12
CA ALA A 42 -1.69 -21.31 -7.39
C ALA A 42 -1.54 -21.41 -5.86
N MET A 43 -0.38 -21.82 -5.35
CA MET A 43 -0.06 -21.82 -3.92
C MET A 43 0.46 -20.43 -3.55
N ILE A 44 -0.43 -19.62 -2.99
CA ILE A 44 -0.19 -18.26 -2.53
C ILE A 44 -0.25 -18.17 -1.00
N ASN A 45 -0.13 -16.96 -0.45
CA ASN A 45 -0.35 -16.71 0.97
C ASN A 45 -1.84 -16.46 1.25
N SER A 46 -2.32 -16.80 2.46
CA SER A 46 -3.74 -16.61 2.82
C SER A 46 -4.17 -15.14 2.85
N HIS A 47 -3.21 -14.24 3.08
CA HIS A 47 -3.40 -12.79 3.08
C HIS A 47 -2.34 -12.18 2.15
N ASN A 48 -2.48 -12.39 0.84
CA ASN A 48 -1.38 -12.19 -0.10
C ASN A 48 -1.11 -10.69 -0.39
N GLY A 49 -0.16 -10.11 0.34
CA GLY A 49 0.16 -8.68 0.23
C GLY A 49 1.45 -8.29 0.96
N ILE A 50 1.92 -7.09 0.66
CA ILE A 50 3.07 -6.45 1.32
C ILE A 50 2.54 -5.52 2.41
N TYR A 51 2.65 -5.91 3.67
CA TYR A 51 2.09 -5.13 4.77
C TYR A 51 3.06 -4.03 5.21
N LEU A 52 2.49 -2.84 5.42
CA LEU A 52 3.25 -1.63 5.69
C LEU A 52 3.17 -1.19 7.15
N ASN A 53 4.34 -0.92 7.72
CA ASN A 53 4.50 -0.12 8.93
C ASN A 53 4.59 1.36 8.55
N LEU A 54 3.61 2.16 8.99
CA LEU A 54 3.50 3.58 8.63
C LEU A 54 4.01 4.54 9.72
N ASN A 55 4.70 4.03 10.76
CA ASN A 55 5.01 4.81 11.97
C ASN A 55 6.07 5.92 11.82
N THR A 56 6.88 5.92 10.76
CA THR A 56 8.11 6.74 10.69
C THR A 56 7.99 8.00 9.83
N GLY A 57 6.95 8.12 9.00
CA GLY A 57 6.76 9.23 8.05
C GLY A 57 7.87 9.37 6.98
N GLY A 58 8.98 8.63 7.09
CA GLY A 58 10.04 8.53 6.10
C GLY A 58 11.00 9.71 5.99
N SER A 59 11.21 10.51 7.05
CA SER A 59 12.03 11.74 6.96
C SER A 59 13.34 11.55 6.18
N GLY A 60 13.48 12.27 5.07
CA GLY A 60 14.66 12.26 4.19
C GLY A 60 14.79 11.03 3.29
N LEU A 61 13.78 10.15 3.25
CA LEU A 61 13.77 8.93 2.45
C LEU A 61 12.90 9.08 1.20
N SER A 62 13.30 8.39 0.14
CA SER A 62 12.49 8.22 -1.07
C SER A 62 12.29 6.74 -1.35
N VAL A 63 11.06 6.34 -1.67
CA VAL A 63 10.71 4.94 -1.91
C VAL A 63 9.85 4.80 -3.16
N ASN A 64 10.09 3.72 -3.91
CA ASN A 64 9.24 3.30 -5.00
C ASN A 64 8.43 2.09 -4.53
N TRP A 65 7.11 2.25 -4.46
CA TRP A 65 6.20 1.12 -4.42
C TRP A 65 6.00 0.67 -5.85
N ASN A 66 6.57 -0.49 -6.20
CA ASN A 66 6.72 -0.97 -7.57
C ASN A 66 6.49 -2.47 -7.74
N ASN A 67 6.03 -3.17 -6.70
CA ASN A 67 5.55 -4.54 -6.85
C ASN A 67 4.15 -4.52 -7.46
N THR A 68 3.97 -5.29 -8.54
CA THR A 68 2.68 -5.44 -9.24
C THR A 68 2.12 -6.86 -9.13
N GLU A 69 2.78 -7.74 -8.38
CA GLU A 69 2.32 -9.10 -8.17
C GLU A 69 1.24 -9.14 -7.08
N VAL A 70 1.45 -8.40 -5.98
CA VAL A 70 0.52 -8.31 -4.85
C VAL A 70 0.34 -6.88 -4.37
N PRO A 71 -0.79 -6.55 -3.73
CA PRO A 71 -1.02 -5.22 -3.17
C PRO A 71 -0.05 -4.85 -2.04
N TYR A 72 0.23 -3.55 -1.91
CA TYR A 72 0.70 -2.97 -0.66
C TYR A 72 -0.49 -2.76 0.28
N VAL A 73 -0.37 -3.13 1.55
CA VAL A 73 -1.48 -3.09 2.50
C VAL A 73 -1.14 -2.20 3.70
N SER A 74 -1.98 -1.21 3.94
CA SER A 74 -1.97 -0.39 5.15
C SER A 74 -3.08 -0.82 6.10
N GLU A 75 -2.68 -1.27 7.27
CA GLU A 75 -3.58 -1.51 8.41
C GLU A 75 -3.50 -0.37 9.44
N TYR A 76 -2.97 0.78 9.02
CA TYR A 76 -2.88 1.91 9.92
C TYR A 76 -4.27 2.53 10.12
N VAL A 77 -4.65 2.75 11.38
CA VAL A 77 -6.00 3.19 11.76
C VAL A 77 -6.25 4.69 11.53
N SER A 78 -5.23 5.44 11.09
CA SER A 78 -5.27 6.88 10.86
C SER A 78 -4.67 7.25 9.51
N VAL A 79 -4.90 8.47 9.06
CA VAL A 79 -4.24 8.99 7.85
C VAL A 79 -2.74 9.15 8.13
N MET A 80 -1.91 8.37 7.43
CA MET A 80 -0.46 8.51 7.55
C MET A 80 -0.02 9.85 6.97
N GLN A 81 0.69 10.65 7.77
CA GLN A 81 1.37 11.85 7.32
C GLN A 81 2.71 11.45 6.68
N VAL A 82 2.89 11.68 5.38
CA VAL A 82 4.22 11.59 4.78
C VAL A 82 5.04 12.80 5.22
N HIS A 83 6.24 12.56 5.76
CA HIS A 83 7.10 13.62 6.24
C HIS A 83 7.44 14.62 5.12
N PRO A 84 7.57 15.94 5.39
CA PRO A 84 7.81 16.96 4.37
C PRO A 84 9.01 16.72 3.44
N THR A 85 10.04 16.02 3.92
CA THR A 85 11.26 15.70 3.18
C THR A 85 11.27 14.29 2.61
N ALA A 86 10.20 13.52 2.80
CA ALA A 86 10.05 12.17 2.28
C ALA A 86 9.30 12.17 0.96
N THR A 87 9.54 11.16 0.12
CA THR A 87 8.84 10.98 -1.16
C THR A 87 8.39 9.53 -1.34
N ILE A 88 7.14 9.34 -1.76
CA ILE A 88 6.61 8.04 -2.18
C ILE A 88 6.26 8.12 -3.67
N HIS A 89 6.75 7.15 -4.44
CA HIS A 89 6.33 6.95 -5.82
C HIS A 89 5.55 5.64 -5.93
N ILE A 90 4.23 5.74 -6.13
CA ILE A 90 3.36 4.61 -6.43
C ILE A 90 3.37 4.43 -7.95
N LYS A 91 4.05 3.38 -8.42
CA LYS A 91 4.35 3.13 -9.84
C LYS A 91 3.15 2.59 -10.62
N PRO A 92 3.21 2.56 -11.97
CA PRO A 92 2.14 2.01 -12.79
C PRO A 92 1.66 0.62 -12.34
N ASN A 93 0.35 0.40 -12.41
CA ASN A 93 -0.34 -0.85 -12.06
C ASN A 93 -0.14 -1.35 -10.62
N VAL A 94 0.41 -0.52 -9.73
CA VAL A 94 0.55 -0.86 -8.31
C VAL A 94 -0.80 -0.69 -7.62
N ILE A 95 -1.13 -1.63 -6.73
CA ILE A 95 -2.35 -1.60 -5.92
C ILE A 95 -1.97 -1.32 -4.47
N VAL A 96 -2.66 -0.37 -3.84
CA VAL A 96 -2.53 -0.06 -2.42
C VAL A 96 -3.89 -0.19 -1.75
N LYS A 97 -3.94 -0.98 -0.68
CA LYS A 97 -5.15 -1.31 0.07
C LYS A 97 -5.13 -0.76 1.47
N PHE A 98 -6.29 -0.32 1.97
CA PHE A 98 -6.44 0.28 3.30
C PHE A 98 -7.51 -0.46 4.12
N ALA A 99 -7.15 -0.90 5.33
CA ALA A 99 -7.99 -1.78 6.13
C ALA A 99 -8.91 -1.08 7.14
N HIS A 100 -8.79 0.24 7.31
CA HIS A 100 -9.53 0.96 8.36
C HIS A 100 -10.23 2.21 7.84
N PRO A 101 -11.47 2.50 8.28
CA PRO A 101 -12.21 3.72 7.93
C PRO A 101 -11.49 5.03 8.30
N GLY A 102 -10.61 4.99 9.30
CA GLY A 102 -9.76 6.12 9.68
C GLY A 102 -8.43 6.19 8.91
N GLY A 103 -8.07 5.10 8.24
CA GLY A 103 -6.82 4.89 7.52
C GLY A 103 -6.77 5.62 6.18
N GLY A 104 -5.57 5.99 5.76
CA GLY A 104 -5.35 6.68 4.49
C GLY A 104 -3.93 7.20 4.38
N ILE A 105 -3.68 8.05 3.39
CA ILE A 105 -2.38 8.67 3.17
C ILE A 105 -2.54 10.17 2.97
N GLN A 106 -1.64 10.97 3.55
CA GLN A 106 -1.58 12.40 3.33
C GLN A 106 -0.27 12.80 2.66
N SER A 107 -0.39 13.40 1.49
CA SER A 107 0.71 14.05 0.79
C SER A 107 0.96 15.44 1.34
N TYR A 108 2.22 15.73 1.64
CA TYR A 108 2.71 17.06 1.95
C TYR A 108 3.29 17.69 0.67
N LYS A 109 2.67 18.78 0.21
CA LYS A 109 3.06 19.53 -1.01
C LYS A 109 3.28 18.64 -2.24
N GLY A 110 2.52 17.55 -2.37
CA GLY A 110 2.56 16.67 -3.54
C GLY A 110 3.69 15.62 -3.54
N ASN A 111 4.31 15.35 -2.38
CA ASN A 111 5.37 14.35 -2.23
C ASN A 111 4.93 12.86 -2.28
N VAL A 112 3.65 12.61 -2.55
CA VAL A 112 3.14 11.27 -2.87
C VAL A 112 2.70 11.29 -4.32
N HIS A 113 3.48 10.65 -5.17
CA HIS A 113 3.23 10.58 -6.60
C HIS A 113 2.50 9.29 -6.91
N VAL A 114 1.24 9.40 -7.33
CA VAL A 114 0.41 8.26 -7.74
C VAL A 114 0.34 8.23 -9.25
N ASP A 115 0.80 7.14 -9.86
CA ASP A 115 0.61 6.93 -11.29
C ASP A 115 -0.88 6.83 -11.65
N PRO A 116 -1.34 7.35 -12.81
CA PRO A 116 -2.75 7.26 -13.21
C PRO A 116 -3.30 5.84 -13.31
N THR A 117 -2.43 4.83 -13.52
CA THR A 117 -2.81 3.42 -13.59
C THR A 117 -2.68 2.68 -12.25
N ALA A 118 -2.09 3.30 -11.24
CA ALA A 118 -2.06 2.75 -9.89
C ALA A 118 -3.43 2.89 -9.23
N ILE A 119 -3.80 1.94 -8.37
CA ILE A 119 -5.12 1.92 -7.71
C ILE A 119 -4.96 1.99 -6.19
N LEU A 120 -5.74 2.87 -5.57
CA LEU A 120 -5.91 2.95 -4.12
C LEU A 120 -7.33 2.48 -3.78
N THR A 121 -7.46 1.46 -2.94
CA THR A 121 -8.75 0.78 -2.73
C THR A 121 -8.91 0.19 -1.31
N SER A 122 -10.08 -0.40 -1.05
CA SER A 122 -10.39 -1.11 0.20
C SER A 122 -9.57 -2.38 0.37
N TYR A 123 -9.27 -2.74 1.62
CA TYR A 123 -8.68 -4.03 1.97
C TYR A 123 -9.54 -5.24 1.60
N LYS A 124 -10.86 -5.02 1.43
CA LYS A 124 -11.86 -6.01 1.04
C LYS A 124 -12.06 -6.14 -0.47
N ASP A 125 -11.33 -5.37 -1.28
CA ASP A 125 -11.50 -5.33 -2.74
C ASP A 125 -10.78 -6.50 -3.43
N ASP A 126 -11.42 -7.66 -3.47
CA ASP A 126 -10.86 -8.87 -4.09
C ASP A 126 -10.69 -8.75 -5.61
N GLU A 127 -11.45 -7.88 -6.27
CA GLU A 127 -11.37 -7.64 -7.72
C GLU A 127 -9.97 -7.11 -8.11
N ARG A 128 -9.29 -6.44 -7.17
CA ARG A 128 -8.02 -5.76 -7.42
C ARG A 128 -6.93 -6.36 -6.56
N GLY A 129 -6.20 -7.31 -7.14
CA GLY A 129 -5.02 -7.92 -6.51
C GLY A 129 -5.34 -9.03 -5.50
N GLY A 130 -6.57 -9.55 -5.50
CA GLY A 130 -6.96 -10.74 -4.73
C GLY A 130 -7.33 -10.48 -3.27
N ASP A 131 -7.69 -11.58 -2.59
CA ASP A 131 -8.16 -11.60 -1.20
C ASP A 131 -7.00 -11.32 -0.22
N THR A 132 -6.89 -10.06 0.19
CA THR A 132 -5.83 -9.62 1.10
C THR A 132 -6.22 -9.76 2.56
N ASN A 133 -7.51 -9.83 2.86
CA ASN A 133 -8.13 -9.99 4.19
C ASN A 133 -8.37 -11.45 4.59
N GLY A 134 -8.17 -12.39 3.68
CA GLY A 134 -8.23 -13.83 3.91
C GLY A 134 -9.62 -14.34 4.26
N ASP A 135 -10.68 -13.63 3.86
CA ASP A 135 -12.07 -13.99 4.18
C ASP A 135 -12.86 -14.59 3.00
N GLY A 136 -12.17 -14.87 1.89
CA GLY A 136 -12.79 -15.26 0.63
C GLY A 136 -13.73 -14.17 0.17
N SER A 137 -14.92 -14.53 -0.32
CA SER A 137 -15.92 -13.55 -0.75
C SER A 137 -16.89 -13.14 0.37
N THR A 138 -16.47 -13.23 1.65
CA THR A 138 -17.36 -12.99 2.79
C THR A 138 -17.68 -11.51 2.94
N THR A 139 -16.68 -10.66 2.73
CA THR A 139 -16.87 -9.21 2.72
C THR A 139 -16.78 -8.65 1.31
N VAL A 140 -17.40 -7.50 1.08
CA VAL A 140 -17.36 -6.78 -0.19
C VAL A 140 -16.96 -5.33 0.07
N PRO A 141 -16.21 -4.68 -0.85
CA PRO A 141 -15.75 -3.32 -0.64
C PRO A 141 -16.90 -2.33 -0.72
N ALA A 142 -16.87 -1.31 0.12
CA ALA A 142 -17.89 -0.26 0.19
C ALA A 142 -17.26 1.12 0.47
N THR A 143 -17.86 2.17 -0.08
CA THR A 143 -17.48 3.56 0.19
C THR A 143 -17.40 3.81 1.70
N GLY A 144 -16.26 4.34 2.16
CA GLY A 144 -16.01 4.58 3.59
C GLY A 144 -15.23 3.47 4.28
N ASP A 145 -14.86 2.40 3.57
CA ASP A 145 -13.96 1.37 4.09
C ASP A 145 -12.59 1.93 4.50
N TRP A 146 -12.17 3.04 3.90
CA TRP A 146 -11.00 3.81 4.29
C TRP A 146 -11.23 5.31 4.11
N LYS A 147 -10.38 6.14 4.73
CA LYS A 147 -10.65 7.57 4.84
C LYS A 147 -10.42 8.35 3.55
N GLY A 148 -9.40 7.99 2.77
CA GLY A 148 -9.05 8.63 1.50
C GLY A 148 -7.60 9.08 1.38
N PHE A 149 -7.28 9.68 0.23
CA PHE A 149 -5.98 10.29 -0.07
C PHE A 149 -6.08 11.81 0.11
N ARG A 150 -5.30 12.38 1.04
CA ARG A 150 -5.36 13.80 1.39
C ARG A 150 -4.15 14.56 0.87
N TYR A 151 -4.36 15.77 0.38
CA TYR A 151 -3.30 16.75 0.15
C TYR A 151 -3.24 17.75 1.32
N THR A 152 -2.04 18.24 1.66
CA THR A 152 -1.84 19.48 2.43
C THR A 152 -0.63 20.26 1.92
N ASP A 153 -0.65 21.58 2.09
CA ASP A 153 0.53 22.43 1.92
C ASP A 153 1.37 22.60 3.19
N GLY A 154 0.96 21.98 4.31
CA GLY A 154 1.57 22.18 5.63
C GLY A 154 1.08 23.42 6.38
N GLY A 155 0.19 24.20 5.78
CA GLY A 155 -0.47 25.35 6.35
C GLY A 155 -1.98 25.12 6.45
N THR A 156 -2.76 26.03 5.90
CA THR A 156 -4.23 26.00 5.99
C THR A 156 -4.89 25.25 4.84
N ILE A 157 -4.16 24.95 3.76
CA ILE A 157 -4.74 24.31 2.57
C ILE A 157 -4.66 22.79 2.76
N ALA A 158 -5.82 22.15 2.72
CA ALA A 158 -5.93 20.71 2.64
C ALA A 158 -7.24 20.31 1.96
N TYR A 159 -7.18 19.28 1.13
CA TYR A 159 -8.34 18.72 0.43
C TYR A 159 -8.13 17.22 0.19
N TRP A 160 -9.23 16.50 -0.03
CA TRP A 160 -9.19 15.09 -0.43
C TRP A 160 -9.03 15.01 -1.94
N ILE A 161 -8.15 14.10 -2.38
CA ILE A 161 -7.87 13.88 -3.79
C ILE A 161 -8.86 12.84 -4.29
N THR A 162 -9.57 13.18 -5.36
CA THR A 162 -10.47 12.30 -6.11
C THR A 162 -9.79 11.75 -7.36
N GLY A 163 -10.20 10.56 -7.79
CA GLY A 163 -9.82 10.02 -9.10
C GLY A 163 -10.53 8.70 -9.38
N THR A 164 -10.65 8.31 -10.65
CA THR A 164 -11.24 7.01 -11.04
C THR A 164 -10.45 5.80 -10.54
N ASN A 165 -9.22 6.04 -10.05
CA ASN A 165 -8.32 5.07 -9.49
C ASN A 165 -8.23 5.13 -7.95
N ILE A 166 -9.07 5.94 -7.31
CA ILE A 166 -9.26 6.02 -5.86
C ILE A 166 -10.66 5.49 -5.59
N LEU A 167 -10.75 4.31 -5.00
CA LEU A 167 -11.99 3.56 -4.89
C LEU A 167 -12.36 3.34 -3.43
N TYR A 168 -13.67 3.40 -3.15
CA TYR A 168 -14.25 3.09 -1.84
C TYR A 168 -13.74 3.99 -0.69
N ALA A 169 -13.17 5.15 -1.00
CA ALA A 169 -12.76 6.12 0.01
C ALA A 169 -14.01 6.78 0.61
N GLY A 170 -13.98 7.08 1.90
CA GLY A 170 -15.05 7.82 2.58
C GLY A 170 -15.05 9.30 2.25
N ASN A 171 -13.90 9.83 1.80
CA ASN A 171 -13.77 11.19 1.31
C ASN A 171 -13.17 11.14 -0.09
N GLU A 172 -14.00 11.49 -1.05
CA GLU A 172 -13.64 11.75 -2.45
C GLU A 172 -13.96 13.24 -2.68
#